data_AF-A0A9D7R2A3-F1
#
_entry.id   AF-A0A9D7R2A3-F1
#
_cell.length_a   1.000
_cell.length_b   1.000
_cell.length_c   1.000
_cell.angle_alpha   90.00
_cell.angle_beta   90.00
_cell.angle_gamma   90.00
#
_symmetry.space_group_name_H-M   'P 1'
#
loop_
_entity.id
_entity.type
_entity.pdbx_description
1 polymer ?
#
loop_
_entity_poly.entity_id
_entity_poly.type
_entity_poly.pdbx_seq_one_letter_code
_entity_poly.pdbx_strand_id
1 'polypeptide(L)'
;MGALNRHAVQTLAVVAQSTAALINHFHLSDLLTPPANLVLSNVPGPRTPLYLMGAEMIGSYPMSILMDGQALNITLCSHGNQLDFGILGCRNAMPDIERLADYVGDAFHELRDLAAARTPMTTAQKKPPAKPAPRAMAQPPASAARRAQTRVAHPVPAPRRKRAAATTATVQ
;
A
#
# COMPACT_ATOMS: atom_id res chain seq x y z
N MET A 1 14.06 18.38 4.31
CA MET A 1 12.72 18.43 4.94
C MET A 1 12.80 19.45 6.07
N GLY A 2 12.13 20.59 5.94
CA GLY A 2 12.19 21.66 6.95
C GLY A 2 11.54 21.21 8.27
N ALA A 3 12.20 21.47 9.39
CA ALA A 3 11.68 21.13 10.70
C ALA A 3 10.35 21.86 10.95
N LEU A 4 9.30 21.12 11.31
CA LEU A 4 8.01 21.72 11.68
C LEU A 4 8.21 22.65 12.89
N ASN A 5 7.60 23.83 12.84
CA ASN A 5 7.62 24.80 13.94
C ASN A 5 6.90 24.20 15.16
N ARG A 6 7.52 24.24 16.35
CA ARG A 6 6.93 23.73 17.60
C ARG A 6 5.54 24.31 17.87
N HIS A 7 5.33 25.58 17.55
CA HIS A 7 4.02 26.23 17.68
C HIS A 7 2.99 25.66 16.70
N ALA A 8 3.39 25.31 15.48
CA ALA A 8 2.47 24.69 14.52
C ALA A 8 2.00 23.32 15.01
N VAL A 9 2.92 22.51 15.57
CA VAL A 9 2.59 21.22 16.18
C VAL A 9 1.66 21.39 17.37
N GLN A 10 1.95 22.35 18.26
CA GLN A 10 1.12 22.64 19.43
C GLN A 10 -0.28 23.13 19.04
N THR A 11 -0.38 24.09 18.11
CA THR A 11 -1.67 24.61 17.64
C THR A 11 -2.49 23.51 16.98
N LEU A 12 -1.88 22.66 16.14
CA LEU A 12 -2.59 21.53 15.52
C LEU A 12 -3.12 20.55 16.59
N ALA A 13 -2.31 20.21 17.59
CA ALA A 13 -2.73 19.33 18.67
C ALA A 13 -3.87 19.92 19.50
N VAL A 14 -3.79 21.21 19.85
CA VAL A 14 -4.85 21.90 20.60
C VAL A 14 -6.15 21.95 19.79
N VAL A 15 -6.08 22.30 18.50
CA VAL A 15 -7.27 22.37 17.64
C VAL A 15 -7.90 20.99 17.48
N ALA A 16 -7.10 19.95 17.23
CA ALA A 16 -7.59 18.58 17.08
C ALA A 16 -8.28 18.09 18.37
N GLN A 17 -7.66 18.26 19.54
CA GLN A 17 -8.25 17.82 20.81
C GLN A 17 -9.48 18.65 21.23
N SER A 18 -9.45 19.97 21.00
CA SER A 18 -10.60 20.84 21.31
C SER A 18 -11.80 20.49 20.44
N THR A 19 -11.58 20.17 19.16
CA THR A 19 -12.64 19.74 18.25
C THR A 19 -13.28 18.43 18.72
N ALA A 20 -12.47 17.43 19.05
CA ALA A 20 -12.96 16.16 19.58
C ALA A 20 -13.74 16.34 20.90
N ALA A 21 -13.23 17.19 21.80
CA ALA A 21 -13.91 17.50 23.05
C ALA A 21 -15.27 18.16 22.83
N LEU A 22 -15.38 19.09 21.87
CA LEU A 22 -16.66 19.73 21.51
C LEU A 22 -17.65 18.72 20.92
N ILE A 23 -17.19 17.84 20.02
CA ILE A 23 -18.03 16.78 19.43
C ILE A 23 -18.66 15.94 20.54
N ASN A 24 -17.85 15.50 21.51
CA ASN A 24 -18.31 14.67 22.61
C ASN A 24 -19.19 15.46 23.60
N HIS A 25 -18.83 16.71 23.90
CA HIS A 25 -19.57 17.55 24.86
C HIS A 25 -20.98 17.89 24.37
N PHE A 26 -21.15 18.11 23.07
CA PHE A 26 -22.44 18.38 22.46
C PHE A 26 -23.14 17.11 21.94
N HIS A 27 -22.60 15.92 22.21
CA HIS A 27 -23.14 14.64 21.72
C HIS A 27 -23.36 14.62 20.20
N LEU A 28 -22.52 15.33 19.44
CA LEU A 28 -22.64 15.41 17.98
C LEU A 28 -22.29 14.08 17.29
N SER A 29 -21.61 13.18 18.00
CA SER A 29 -21.33 11.82 17.54
C SER A 29 -22.60 10.98 17.32
N ASP A 30 -23.67 11.23 18.08
CA ASP A 30 -24.95 10.52 17.95
C ASP A 30 -25.69 10.86 16.64
N LEU A 31 -25.34 11.99 16.02
CA LEU A 31 -25.96 12.47 14.78
C LEU A 31 -25.31 11.87 13.53
N LEU A 32 -24.15 11.22 13.69
CA LEU A 32 -23.35 10.71 12.59
C LEU A 32 -23.38 9.18 12.60
N THR A 33 -23.70 8.58 11.46
CA THR A 33 -23.55 7.13 11.30
C THR A 33 -22.07 6.78 11.25
N PRO A 34 -21.59 5.82 12.08
CA PRO A 34 -20.20 5.37 12.01
C PRO A 34 -19.87 4.85 10.60
N PRO A 35 -18.67 5.14 10.07
CA PRO A 35 -18.31 4.74 8.71
C PRO A 35 -18.13 3.23 8.54
N ALA A 36 -17.98 2.47 9.65
CA ALA A 36 -17.80 1.03 9.65
C ALA A 36 -18.30 0.43 10.98
N ASN A 37 -18.70 -0.85 10.96
CA ASN A 37 -19.18 -1.57 12.15
C ASN A 37 -18.06 -1.93 13.13
N LEU A 38 -16.85 -2.18 12.62
CA LEU A 38 -15.66 -2.47 13.41
C LEU A 38 -14.41 -2.00 12.67
N VAL A 39 -13.31 -1.84 13.42
CA VAL A 39 -11.98 -1.62 12.85
C VAL A 39 -11.19 -2.92 12.90
N LEU A 40 -10.56 -3.29 11.79
CA LEU A 40 -9.59 -4.37 11.72
C LEU A 40 -8.28 -3.84 11.16
N SER A 41 -7.23 -3.90 11.97
CA SER A 41 -5.89 -3.45 11.59
C SER A 41 -4.92 -4.63 11.59
N ASN A 42 -4.01 -4.67 10.62
CA ASN A 42 -2.94 -5.66 10.56
C ASN A 42 -1.59 -4.94 10.50
N VAL A 43 -0.79 -5.10 11.53
CA VAL A 43 0.52 -4.47 11.71
C VAL A 43 1.61 -5.54 11.59
N PRO A 44 2.33 -5.59 10.45
CA PRO A 44 3.45 -6.50 10.31
C PRO A 44 4.58 -6.12 11.27
N GLY A 45 4.89 -6.99 12.21
CA GLY A 45 6.04 -6.84 13.10
C GLY A 45 7.28 -7.60 12.62
N PRO A 46 8.37 -7.58 13.41
CA PRO A 46 9.65 -8.19 13.04
C PRO A 46 9.56 -9.71 12.89
N ARG A 47 10.25 -10.26 11.87
CA ARG A 47 10.36 -11.71 11.65
C ARG A 47 11.42 -12.38 12.52
N THR A 48 12.35 -11.61 13.07
CA THR A 48 13.38 -12.11 13.98
C THR A 48 12.89 -12.02 15.43
N PRO A 49 13.20 -12.99 16.29
CA PRO A 49 12.88 -12.91 17.72
C PRO A 49 13.47 -11.64 18.35
N LEU A 50 12.72 -11.02 19.26
CA LEU A 50 13.12 -9.82 19.98
C LEU A 50 13.41 -10.16 21.44
N TYR A 51 14.37 -9.47 22.03
CA TYR A 51 14.78 -9.68 23.42
C TYR A 51 14.90 -8.35 24.17
N LEU A 52 14.51 -8.35 25.43
CA LEU A 52 14.78 -7.26 26.38
C LEU A 52 15.64 -7.81 27.52
N MET A 53 16.89 -7.35 27.60
CA MET A 53 17.84 -7.78 28.65
C MET A 53 17.96 -9.31 28.79
N GLY A 54 17.92 -10.03 27.66
CA GLY A 54 18.00 -11.49 27.62
C GLY A 54 16.66 -12.22 27.75
N ALA A 55 15.55 -11.54 28.08
CA ALA A 55 14.21 -12.13 28.05
C ALA A 55 13.61 -12.05 26.64
N GLU A 56 13.13 -13.18 26.11
CA GLU A 56 12.49 -13.25 24.80
C GLU A 56 11.07 -12.68 24.83
N MET A 57 10.69 -11.92 23.79
CA MET A 57 9.31 -11.47 23.59
C MET A 57 8.46 -12.62 23.04
N ILE A 58 7.57 -13.14 23.88
CA ILE A 58 6.67 -14.26 23.55
C ILE A 58 5.30 -13.84 22.99
N GLY A 59 4.99 -12.55 22.99
CA GLY A 59 3.74 -12.01 22.46
C GLY A 59 3.70 -10.47 22.50
N SER A 60 2.89 -9.89 21.62
CA SER A 60 2.68 -8.45 21.43
C SER A 60 1.21 -8.18 21.16
N TYR A 61 0.44 -7.85 22.21
CA TYR A 61 -1.00 -7.62 22.14
C TYR A 61 -1.30 -6.12 22.05
N PRO A 62 -1.58 -5.57 20.86
CA PRO A 62 -1.82 -4.15 20.70
C PRO A 62 -3.15 -3.74 21.33
N MET A 63 -3.15 -2.61 22.04
CA MET A 63 -4.37 -1.94 22.48
C MET A 63 -4.60 -0.71 21.62
N SER A 64 -5.65 -0.76 20.81
CA SER A 64 -6.06 0.35 19.94
C SER A 64 -6.97 1.32 20.68
N ILE A 65 -7.70 2.15 19.95
CA ILE A 65 -8.65 3.11 20.48
C ILE A 65 -10.05 2.81 19.90
N LEU A 66 -11.07 2.97 20.73
CA LEU A 66 -12.47 3.02 20.29
C LEU A 66 -12.87 4.47 20.12
N MET A 67 -13.55 4.76 19.01
CA MET A 67 -14.20 6.04 18.77
C MET A 67 -15.69 5.90 19.06
N ASP A 68 -16.38 7.01 19.28
CA ASP A 68 -17.82 7.02 19.45
C ASP A 68 -18.52 6.32 18.27
N GLY A 69 -19.51 5.50 18.58
CA GLY A 69 -20.20 4.65 17.60
C GLY A 69 -19.41 3.41 17.15
N GLN A 70 -18.19 3.18 17.63
CA GLN A 70 -17.42 1.95 17.39
C GLN A 70 -17.33 1.13 18.66
N ALA A 71 -18.03 -0.02 18.68
CA ALA A 71 -18.03 -0.92 19.83
C ALA A 71 -16.85 -1.90 19.83
N LEU A 72 -16.20 -2.11 18.68
CA LEU A 72 -15.20 -3.16 18.47
C LEU A 72 -14.03 -2.69 17.60
N ASN A 73 -12.82 -2.99 18.05
CA ASN A 73 -11.58 -2.82 17.30
C ASN A 73 -10.70 -4.07 17.49
N ILE A 74 -10.25 -4.65 16.38
CA ILE A 74 -9.33 -5.80 16.36
C ILE A 74 -8.04 -5.35 15.69
N THR A 75 -6.92 -5.44 16.41
CA THR A 75 -5.60 -5.12 15.86
C THR A 75 -4.71 -6.34 15.92
N LEU A 76 -4.16 -6.73 14.78
CA LEU A 76 -3.27 -7.88 14.63
C LEU A 76 -1.82 -7.40 14.61
N CYS A 77 -0.95 -8.09 15.32
CA CYS A 77 0.48 -7.83 15.30
C CYS A 77 1.23 -9.15 15.06
N SER A 78 2.07 -9.22 14.04
CA SER A 78 2.87 -10.42 13.79
C SER A 78 4.23 -10.32 14.49
N HIS A 79 4.69 -11.38 15.17
CA HIS A 79 6.08 -11.47 15.63
C HIS A 79 6.64 -12.86 15.34
N GLY A 80 7.80 -12.92 14.68
CA GLY A 80 8.35 -14.19 14.21
C GLY A 80 7.36 -14.96 13.33
N ASN A 81 6.95 -16.15 13.78
CA ASN A 81 5.96 -17.02 13.12
C ASN A 81 4.58 -17.00 13.82
N GLN A 82 4.36 -16.06 14.73
CA GLN A 82 3.13 -15.93 15.50
C GLN A 82 2.36 -14.68 15.06
N LEU A 83 1.03 -14.72 15.24
CA LEU A 83 0.13 -13.61 14.99
C LEU A 83 -0.70 -13.38 16.25
N ASP A 84 -0.51 -12.23 16.87
CA ASP A 84 -1.21 -11.84 18.10
C ASP A 84 -2.43 -11.00 17.77
N PHE A 85 -3.51 -11.23 18.53
CA PHE A 85 -4.78 -10.55 18.40
C PHE A 85 -5.00 -9.62 19.59
N GLY A 86 -5.07 -8.32 19.34
CA GLY A 86 -5.59 -7.33 20.28
C GLY A 86 -7.07 -7.10 20.00
N ILE A 87 -7.96 -7.64 20.85
CA ILE A 87 -9.41 -7.44 20.77
C ILE A 87 -9.81 -6.40 21.82
N LEU A 88 -10.29 -5.24 21.36
CA LEU A 88 -10.74 -4.16 22.21
C LEU A 88 -12.23 -3.92 21.99
N GLY A 89 -13.03 -4.02 23.06
CA GLY A 89 -14.48 -3.84 23.01
C GLY A 89 -14.98 -2.87 24.06
N CYS A 90 -16.05 -2.12 23.72
CA CYS A 90 -16.79 -1.32 24.68
C CYS A 90 -17.62 -2.24 25.57
N ARG A 91 -17.31 -2.32 26.87
CA ARG A 91 -17.97 -3.24 27.81
C ARG A 91 -19.49 -3.05 27.91
N ASN A 92 -20.00 -1.83 27.71
CA ASN A 92 -21.44 -1.58 27.73
C ASN A 92 -22.14 -2.16 26.49
N ALA A 93 -21.49 -2.11 25.33
CA ALA A 93 -22.05 -2.62 24.06
C ALA A 93 -21.76 -4.11 23.84
N MET A 94 -20.65 -4.62 24.37
CA MET A 94 -20.20 -6.01 24.26
C MET A 94 -19.77 -6.54 25.64
N PRO A 95 -20.74 -6.91 26.51
CA PRO A 95 -20.44 -7.37 27.87
C PRO A 95 -19.54 -8.62 27.92
N ASP A 96 -19.76 -9.53 26.97
CA ASP A 96 -19.10 -10.83 26.88
C ASP A 96 -18.02 -10.87 25.79
N ILE A 97 -17.25 -9.79 25.64
CA ILE A 97 -16.25 -9.64 24.55
C ILE A 97 -15.21 -10.77 24.56
N GLU A 98 -14.89 -11.34 25.72
CA GLU A 98 -13.98 -12.47 25.87
C GLU A 98 -14.41 -13.69 25.04
N ARG A 99 -15.72 -13.92 24.87
CA ARG A 99 -16.23 -15.03 24.05
C ARG A 99 -15.84 -14.88 22.58
N LEU A 100 -15.63 -13.65 22.10
CA LEU A 100 -15.15 -13.42 20.74
C LEU A 100 -13.74 -14.00 20.56
N ALA A 101 -12.89 -13.95 21.58
CA ALA A 101 -11.56 -14.54 21.51
C ALA A 101 -11.65 -16.07 21.39
N ASP A 102 -12.55 -16.71 22.14
CA ASP A 102 -12.82 -18.14 22.05
C ASP A 102 -13.31 -18.51 20.64
N TYR A 103 -14.27 -17.77 20.09
CA TYR A 103 -14.79 -18.01 18.74
C TYR A 103 -13.75 -17.84 17.64
N VAL A 104 -12.80 -16.90 17.81
CA VAL A 104 -11.68 -16.76 16.88
C VAL A 104 -10.79 -18.00 16.94
N GLY A 105 -10.51 -18.53 18.14
CA GLY A 105 -9.76 -19.77 18.32
C GLY A 105 -10.47 -20.98 17.71
N ASP A 106 -11.77 -21.12 17.97
CA ASP A 106 -12.59 -22.21 17.43
C ASP A 106 -12.63 -22.17 15.90
N ALA A 107 -12.92 -21.00 15.32
CA ALA A 107 -12.94 -20.82 13.86
C ALA A 107 -11.57 -21.10 13.22
N PHE A 108 -10.48 -20.72 13.90
CA PHE A 108 -9.14 -21.05 13.42
C PHE A 108 -8.88 -22.56 13.42
N HIS A 109 -9.25 -23.26 14.50
CA HIS A 109 -9.12 -24.71 14.57
C HIS A 109 -9.97 -25.42 13.50
N GLU A 110 -11.22 -25.00 13.33
CA GLU A 110 -12.10 -25.52 12.28
C GLU A 110 -11.47 -25.35 10.89
N LEU A 111 -10.99 -24.14 10.57
CA LEU A 111 -10.35 -23.86 9.28
C LEU A 111 -9.04 -24.63 9.08
N ARG A 112 -8.24 -24.78 10.14
CA ARG A 112 -6.99 -25.55 10.10
C ARG A 112 -7.27 -27.02 9.82
N ASP A 113 -8.26 -27.60 10.49
CA ASP A 113 -8.59 -29.01 10.36
C ASP A 113 -9.18 -29.30 8.97
N LEU A 114 -10.03 -28.41 8.45
CA LEU A 114 -10.51 -28.45 7.07
C LEU A 114 -9.37 -28.28 6.05
N ALA A 115 -8.42 -27.39 6.30
CA ALA A 115 -7.26 -27.20 5.43
C ALA A 115 -6.36 -28.44 5.40
N ALA A 116 -6.18 -29.12 6.54
CA ALA A 116 -5.44 -30.37 6.63
C ALA A 116 -6.13 -31.54 5.90
N ALA A 117 -7.47 -31.57 5.94
CA ALA A 117 -8.27 -32.59 5.25
C ALA A 117 -8.38 -32.36 3.74
N ARG A 118 -8.09 -31.15 3.25
CA ARG A 118 -8.07 -30.87 1.80
C ARG A 118 -6.79 -31.44 1.20
N THR A 119 -6.94 -32.37 0.24
CA THR A 119 -5.86 -32.69 -0.70
C THR A 119 -5.37 -31.39 -1.32
N PRO A 120 -4.05 -31.12 -1.34
CA PRO A 120 -3.55 -29.87 -1.89
C PRO A 120 -4.05 -29.72 -3.32
N MET A 121 -4.91 -28.73 -3.56
CA MET A 121 -5.10 -28.21 -4.90
C MET A 121 -3.72 -27.71 -5.29
N THR A 122 -3.09 -28.37 -6.27
CA THR A 122 -1.92 -27.86 -6.97
C THR A 122 -2.23 -26.41 -7.32
N THR A 123 -1.62 -25.47 -6.60
CA THR A 123 -1.61 -24.08 -7.02
C THR A 123 -0.93 -24.10 -8.36
N ALA A 124 -1.69 -23.95 -9.44
CA ALA A 124 -1.14 -23.76 -10.76
C ALA A 124 -0.19 -22.57 -10.66
N GLN A 125 1.11 -22.84 -10.66
CA GLN A 125 2.13 -21.81 -10.68
C GLN A 125 1.81 -20.92 -11.88
N LYS A 126 1.40 -19.69 -11.60
CA LYS A 126 1.25 -18.67 -12.65
C LYS A 126 2.66 -18.39 -13.14
N LYS A 127 3.05 -19.10 -14.21
CA LYS A 127 4.30 -18.90 -14.93
C LYS A 127 4.46 -17.39 -15.15
N PRO A 128 5.58 -16.77 -14.73
CA PRO A 128 5.81 -15.35 -14.98
C PRO A 128 5.63 -15.10 -16.48
N PRO A 129 4.93 -14.03 -16.91
CA PRO A 129 4.77 -13.75 -18.32
C PRO A 129 6.15 -13.65 -18.95
N ALA A 130 6.40 -14.47 -19.97
CA ALA A 130 7.64 -14.45 -20.70
C ALA A 130 7.87 -13.02 -21.24
N LYS A 131 9.04 -12.44 -20.96
CA LYS A 131 9.47 -11.19 -21.60
C LYS A 131 9.33 -11.36 -23.12
N PRO A 132 8.72 -10.40 -23.85
CA PRO A 132 8.68 -10.48 -25.30
C PRO A 132 10.11 -10.53 -25.83
N ALA A 133 10.43 -11.58 -26.59
CA ALA A 133 11.68 -11.65 -27.32
C ALA A 133 11.75 -10.48 -28.31
N PRO A 134 12.92 -9.84 -28.50
CA PRO A 134 13.05 -8.77 -29.47
C PRO A 134 12.72 -9.29 -30.87
N ARG A 135 11.75 -8.63 -31.52
CA ARG A 135 11.35 -8.93 -32.90
C ARG A 135 12.56 -8.76 -33.80
N ALA A 136 13.07 -9.87 -34.34
CA ALA A 136 14.11 -9.85 -35.36
C ALA A 136 13.63 -9.01 -36.56
N MET A 137 14.40 -7.99 -36.94
CA MET A 137 14.21 -7.29 -38.21
C MET A 137 14.40 -8.29 -39.35
N ALA A 138 13.33 -8.58 -40.08
CA ALA A 138 13.42 -9.34 -41.32
C ALA A 138 14.28 -8.55 -42.31
N GLN A 139 15.33 -9.19 -42.83
CA GLN A 139 16.12 -8.67 -43.94
C GLN A 139 15.25 -8.66 -45.21
N PRO A 140 15.28 -7.58 -46.02
CA PRO A 140 14.54 -7.55 -47.26
C PRO A 140 15.15 -8.52 -48.30
N PRO A 141 14.33 -9.25 -49.07
CA PRO A 141 14.83 -10.20 -50.06
C PRO A 141 15.49 -9.47 -51.25
N ALA A 142 16.69 -9.94 -51.60
CA ALA A 142 17.39 -9.55 -52.81
C ALA A 142 16.72 -10.22 -54.03
N SER A 143 16.05 -9.44 -54.88
CA SER A 143 15.67 -9.90 -56.22
C SER A 143 15.31 -8.73 -57.13
N ALA A 144 15.89 -8.76 -58.33
CA ALA A 144 15.46 -8.09 -59.56
C ALA A 144 15.79 -6.60 -59.74
N ALA A 145 17.09 -6.32 -59.83
CA ALA A 145 17.59 -5.30 -60.76
C ALA A 145 17.34 -5.74 -62.21
N ARG A 146 16.40 -5.11 -62.94
CA ARG A 146 16.42 -5.08 -64.42
C ARG A 146 15.50 -3.98 -64.97
N ARG A 147 16.08 -3.11 -65.81
CA ARG A 147 15.50 -1.94 -66.54
C ARG A 147 15.37 -0.69 -65.64
N ALA A 148 15.94 0.47 -65.94
CA ALA A 148 16.35 1.04 -67.22
C ALA A 148 17.66 1.84 -67.09
N GLN A 149 18.45 1.75 -68.15
CA GLN A 149 19.68 2.48 -68.38
C GLN A 149 19.41 3.95 -68.73
N THR A 150 20.49 4.74 -68.72
CA THR A 150 20.72 5.98 -69.49
C THR A 150 20.33 7.29 -68.81
N ARG A 151 21.30 7.99 -68.18
CA ARG A 151 21.93 9.20 -68.74
C ARG A 151 23.08 9.67 -67.85
N VAL A 152 24.21 10.00 -68.47
CA VAL A 152 25.47 10.42 -67.83
C VAL A 152 25.55 11.96 -67.71
N ALA A 153 26.08 12.41 -66.56
CA ALA A 153 26.79 13.65 -66.22
C ALA A 153 26.14 15.04 -66.34
N HIS A 154 26.20 15.82 -65.25
CA HIS A 154 27.20 16.90 -65.05
C HIS A 154 27.19 17.40 -63.59
N PRO A 155 28.36 17.73 -62.98
CA PRO A 155 28.47 18.33 -61.65
C PRO A 155 28.44 19.87 -61.70
N VAL A 156 28.40 20.55 -60.53
CA VAL A 156 28.80 21.97 -60.19
C VAL A 156 27.76 22.65 -59.26
N PRO A 157 28.13 23.53 -58.30
CA PRO A 157 28.76 23.30 -57.00
C PRO A 157 27.91 23.85 -55.81
N ALA A 158 28.38 23.70 -54.57
CA ALA A 158 27.71 24.19 -53.36
C ALA A 158 27.86 25.72 -53.14
N PRO A 159 26.85 26.41 -52.56
CA PRO A 159 27.08 27.68 -51.89
C PRO A 159 26.68 27.67 -50.39
N ARG A 160 27.71 27.96 -49.58
CA ARG A 160 27.78 28.88 -48.43
C ARG A 160 26.58 29.04 -47.48
N ARG A 161 26.83 28.56 -46.27
CA ARG A 161 26.28 28.92 -44.96
C ARG A 161 26.23 30.45 -44.73
N LYS A 162 25.06 30.98 -44.34
CA LYS A 162 24.93 32.31 -43.69
C LYS A 162 24.42 32.15 -42.26
N ARG A 163 25.20 32.67 -41.31
CA ARG A 163 24.76 33.02 -39.95
C ARG A 163 23.90 34.28 -40.02
N ALA A 164 22.87 34.36 -39.18
CA ALA A 164 22.35 35.62 -38.68
C ALA A 164 21.97 35.42 -37.21
N ALA A 165 22.39 36.35 -36.38
CA ALA A 165 22.15 36.41 -34.96
C ALA A 165 21.04 37.42 -34.66
N ALA A 166 20.53 37.30 -33.43
CA ALA A 166 20.20 38.39 -32.50
C ALA A 166 18.71 38.73 -32.26
N THR A 167 18.41 38.83 -30.95
CA THR A 167 17.66 39.94 -30.30
C THR A 167 16.19 39.68 -29.89
N THR A 168 16.05 39.45 -28.56
CA THR A 168 15.14 40.12 -27.58
C THR A 168 13.61 39.95 -27.67
N ALA A 169 12.99 39.48 -26.58
CA ALA A 169 12.08 40.29 -25.73
C ALA A 169 11.42 39.47 -24.61
N THR A 170 11.36 40.11 -23.44
CA THR A 170 10.62 39.85 -22.20
C THR A 170 9.09 39.91 -22.38
N VAL A 171 8.34 39.49 -21.34
CA VAL A 171 6.89 39.63 -21.00
C VAL A 171 6.29 38.22 -20.84
N GLN A 172 5.66 37.79 -19.74
CA GLN A 172 5.03 38.45 -18.59
C GLN A 172 5.11 37.52 -17.37
#